data_AF-A0A535KVG0-F1
#
_entry.id   AF-A0A535KVG0-F1
#
_cell.length_a   1.000
_cell.length_b   1.000
_cell.length_c   1.000
_cell.angle_alpha   90.00
_cell.angle_beta   90.00
_cell.angle_gamma   90.00
#
_symmetry.space_group_name_H-M   'P 1'
#
loop_
_entity.id
_entity.type
_entity.pdbx_description
1 polymer ?
#
loop_
_entity_poly.entity_id
_entity_poly.type
_entity_poly.pdbx_seq_one_letter_code
_entity_poly.pdbx_strand_id
1 'polypeptide(L)'
;FPDACAAVDFMAIEMAKVLKGLEVRPERMLRNLQFAGGVAFSGRLLTALVEAGMPREDAYAIVQRAAVEALKEGGPGFRSLVEKDAVVRSRIGDRLEQVFDPWSGLEHTDLAFERLGLGVKSL
;
A
#
# COMPACT_ATOMS: atom_id res chain seq x y z
N PHE A 1 -1.09 -18.14 -38.70
CA PHE A 1 -2.44 -18.02 -38.10
C PHE A 1 -2.81 -19.20 -37.21
N PRO A 2 -2.76 -20.48 -37.64
CA PRO A 2 -3.22 -21.60 -36.79
C PRO A 2 -2.42 -21.74 -35.48
N ASP A 3 -1.09 -21.63 -35.54
CA ASP A 3 -0.23 -21.79 -34.37
C ASP A 3 -0.48 -20.70 -33.30
N ALA A 4 -0.72 -19.46 -33.74
CA ALA A 4 -1.03 -18.36 -32.83
C ALA A 4 -2.38 -18.58 -32.12
N CYS A 5 -3.39 -19.06 -32.85
CA CYS A 5 -4.69 -19.39 -32.26
C CYS A 5 -4.58 -20.56 -31.27
N ALA A 6 -3.86 -21.62 -31.64
CA ALA A 6 -3.64 -22.79 -30.77
C ALA A 6 -2.85 -22.43 -29.50
N ALA A 7 -1.84 -21.56 -29.63
CA ALA A 7 -1.05 -21.09 -28.49
C ALA A 7 -1.90 -20.29 -27.50
N VAL A 8 -2.73 -19.36 -27.98
CA VAL A 8 -3.60 -18.55 -27.11
C VAL A 8 -4.67 -19.41 -26.43
N ASP A 9 -5.26 -20.37 -27.14
CA ASP A 9 -6.23 -21.31 -26.56
C ASP A 9 -5.61 -22.11 -25.40
N PHE A 10 -4.42 -22.68 -25.63
CA PHE A 10 -3.68 -23.39 -24.61
C PHE A 10 -3.32 -22.49 -23.41
N MET A 11 -2.79 -21.29 -23.67
CA MET A 11 -2.43 -20.34 -22.61
C MET A 11 -3.64 -19.93 -21.76
N ALA A 12 -4.81 -19.73 -22.37
CA ALA A 12 -6.03 -19.37 -21.66
C ALA A 12 -6.50 -20.51 -20.73
N ILE A 13 -6.47 -21.75 -21.23
CA ILE A 13 -6.84 -22.95 -20.46
C ILE A 13 -5.88 -23.14 -19.27
N GLU A 14 -4.57 -23.04 -19.49
CA GLU A 14 -3.58 -23.21 -18.43
C GLU A 14 -3.64 -22.09 -17.39
N MET A 15 -3.82 -20.83 -17.83
CA MET A 15 -3.99 -19.71 -16.91
C MET A 15 -5.21 -19.90 -16.02
N ALA A 16 -6.34 -20.36 -16.56
CA ALA A 16 -7.54 -20.63 -15.77
C ALA A 16 -7.30 -21.69 -14.69
N LYS A 17 -6.53 -22.74 -15.00
CA LYS A 17 -6.14 -23.78 -14.01
C LYS A 17 -5.26 -23.19 -12.91
N VAL A 18 -4.26 -22.40 -13.27
CA VAL A 18 -3.35 -21.73 -12.31
C VAL A 18 -4.13 -20.80 -11.38
N LEU A 19 -4.98 -19.93 -11.94
CA LEU A 19 -5.78 -19.00 -11.15
C LEU A 19 -6.77 -19.73 -10.22
N LYS A 20 -7.39 -20.83 -10.68
CA LYS A 20 -8.30 -21.63 -9.85
C LYS A 20 -7.58 -22.34 -8.69
N GLY A 21 -6.31 -22.73 -8.89
CA GLY A 21 -5.48 -23.37 -7.87
C GLY A 21 -4.62 -22.40 -7.05
N LEU A 22 -4.73 -21.09 -7.27
CA LEU A 22 -3.86 -20.11 -6.64
C LEU A 22 -4.15 -20.00 -5.14
N GLU A 23 -3.16 -20.33 -4.32
CA GLU A 23 -3.23 -20.18 -2.86
C GLU A 23 -2.92 -18.73 -2.47
N VAL A 24 -3.94 -17.98 -2.03
CA VAL A 24 -3.78 -16.62 -1.50
C VAL A 24 -3.46 -16.69 0.00
N ARG A 25 -2.47 -15.91 0.46
CA ARG A 25 -2.01 -15.87 1.86
C ARG A 25 -2.18 -14.47 2.47
N PRO A 26 -3.38 -14.11 2.97
CA PRO A 26 -3.68 -12.76 3.45
C PRO A 26 -2.76 -12.28 4.56
N GLU A 27 -2.33 -13.15 5.47
CA GLU A 27 -1.44 -12.80 6.57
C GLU A 27 -0.04 -12.42 6.06
N ARG A 28 0.43 -13.06 4.99
CA ARG A 28 1.67 -12.67 4.32
C ARG A 28 1.52 -11.33 3.61
N MET A 29 0.37 -11.08 2.98
CA MET A 29 0.08 -9.79 2.34
C MET A 29 0.13 -8.65 3.37
N LEU A 30 -0.54 -8.81 4.51
CA LEU A 30 -0.52 -7.83 5.61
C LEU A 30 0.89 -7.64 6.18
N ARG A 31 1.65 -8.72 6.40
CA ARG A 31 3.05 -8.61 6.85
C ARG A 31 3.94 -7.88 5.84
N ASN A 32 3.73 -8.08 4.54
CA ASN A 32 4.49 -7.36 3.51
C ASN A 32 4.22 -5.85 3.54
N LEU A 33 2.99 -5.42 3.87
CA LEU A 33 2.70 -3.99 4.05
C LEU A 33 3.46 -3.38 5.23
N GLN A 34 3.78 -4.17 6.25
CA GLN A 34 4.58 -3.77 7.40
C GLN A 34 6.10 -3.81 7.14
N PHE A 35 6.53 -4.20 5.94
CA PHE A 35 7.94 -4.22 5.57
C PHE A 35 8.61 -2.86 5.82
N ALA A 36 9.85 -2.90 6.33
CA ALA A 36 10.60 -1.73 6.78
C ALA A 36 9.79 -0.83 7.74
N GLY A 37 8.92 -1.42 8.58
CA GLY A 37 8.07 -0.69 9.52
C GLY A 37 6.96 0.13 8.86
N GLY A 38 6.47 -0.30 7.69
CA GLY A 38 5.35 0.34 7.00
C GLY A 38 5.75 1.39 5.97
N VAL A 39 6.89 1.24 5.29
CA VAL A 39 7.36 2.24 4.31
C VAL A 39 6.40 2.42 3.12
N ALA A 40 5.56 1.42 2.85
CA ALA A 40 4.49 1.49 1.85
C ALA A 40 3.50 2.64 2.10
N PHE A 41 3.37 3.09 3.36
CA PHE A 41 2.49 4.20 3.75
C PHE A 41 3.12 5.59 3.61
N SER A 42 4.38 5.68 3.15
CA SER A 42 5.12 6.95 3.00
C SER A 42 4.38 7.99 2.13
N GLY A 43 3.72 7.55 1.06
CA GLY A 43 2.91 8.44 0.22
C GLY A 43 1.72 9.05 0.96
N ARG A 44 1.05 8.28 1.84
CA ARG A 44 -0.06 8.78 2.66
C ARG A 44 0.44 9.77 3.71
N LEU A 45 1.60 9.49 4.31
CA LEU A 45 2.24 10.42 5.24
C LEU A 45 2.57 11.75 4.58
N LEU A 46 3.14 11.71 3.36
CA LEU A 46 3.43 12.91 2.58
C LEU A 46 2.16 13.75 2.35
N THR A 47 1.09 13.12 1.89
CA THR A 47 -0.20 13.80 1.67
C THR A 47 -0.75 14.40 2.97
N ALA A 48 -0.75 13.63 4.07
CA ALA A 48 -1.25 14.10 5.35
C ALA A 48 -0.49 15.32 5.90
N LEU A 49 0.83 15.37 5.71
CA LEU A 49 1.66 16.52 6.09
C LEU A 49 1.34 17.76 5.24
N VAL A 50 1.18 17.57 3.93
CA VAL A 50 0.80 18.65 3.02
C VAL A 50 -0.58 19.21 3.36
N GLU A 51 -1.56 18.34 3.64
CA GLU A 51 -2.90 18.73 4.09
C GLU A 51 -2.88 19.42 5.46
N ALA A 52 -1.89 19.13 6.31
CA ALA A 52 -1.63 19.84 7.56
C ALA A 52 -0.92 21.20 7.37
N GLY A 53 -0.81 21.68 6.13
CA GLY A 53 -0.23 22.98 5.78
C GLY A 53 1.30 23.00 5.78
N MET A 54 1.95 21.85 5.56
CA MET A 54 3.40 21.80 5.32
C MET A 54 3.71 22.01 3.83
N PRO A 55 4.74 22.80 3.47
CA PRO A 55 5.22 22.85 2.10
C PRO A 55 5.59 21.45 1.59
N ARG A 56 5.23 21.14 0.34
CA ARG A 56 5.43 19.81 -0.24
C ARG A 56 6.90 19.38 -0.24
N GLU A 57 7.82 20.31 -0.47
CA GLU A 57 9.26 20.04 -0.47
C GLU A 57 9.76 19.63 0.92
N ASP A 58 9.34 20.34 1.97
CA ASP A 58 9.69 20.01 3.36
C ASP A 58 9.12 18.65 3.77
N ALA A 59 7.84 18.41 3.44
CA ALA A 59 7.19 17.14 3.70
C ALA A 59 7.91 15.98 3.00
N TYR A 60 8.31 16.19 1.74
CA TYR A 60 9.07 15.21 0.97
C TYR A 60 10.42 14.91 1.62
N ALA A 61 11.16 15.93 2.04
CA ALA A 61 12.47 15.76 2.69
C ALA A 61 12.37 14.92 3.99
N ILE A 62 11.35 15.19 4.82
CA ILE A 62 11.11 14.43 6.07
C ILE A 62 10.76 12.97 5.76
N VAL A 63 9.80 12.74 4.88
CA VAL A 63 9.31 11.40 4.51
C VAL A 63 10.43 10.59 3.86
N GLN A 64 11.17 11.18 2.93
CA GLN A 64 12.26 10.53 2.22
C GLN A 64 13.38 10.12 3.19
N ARG A 65 13.80 11.01 4.10
CA ARG A 65 14.81 10.71 5.11
C ARG A 65 14.40 9.51 5.97
N ALA A 66 13.15 9.51 6.46
CA ALA A 66 12.63 8.40 7.25
C ALA A 66 12.54 7.09 6.45
N ALA A 67 12.13 7.16 5.17
CA ALA A 67 12.01 5.97 4.32
C ALA A 67 13.37 5.34 4.01
N VAL A 68 14.38 6.14 3.65
CA VAL A 68 15.74 5.66 3.39
C VAL A 68 16.35 5.01 4.63
N GLU A 69 16.18 5.63 5.80
CA GLU A 69 16.69 5.07 7.06
C GLU A 69 15.96 3.77 7.44
N ALA A 70 14.65 3.69 7.22
CA ALA A 70 13.87 2.50 7.49
C ALA A 70 14.26 1.30 6.62
N LEU A 71 14.71 1.55 5.39
CA LEU A 71 15.12 0.52 4.43
C LEU A 71 16.53 -0.02 4.65
N LYS A 72 17.34 0.62 5.50
CA LYS A 72 18.66 0.10 5.88
C LYS A 72 18.51 -1.23 6.59
N GLU A 73 19.50 -2.10 6.41
CA GLU A 73 19.57 -3.37 7.13
C GLU A 73 19.61 -3.11 8.64
N GLY A 74 18.70 -3.74 9.39
CA GLY A 74 18.53 -3.49 10.83
C GLY A 74 17.94 -2.13 11.20
N GLY A 75 17.39 -1.39 10.22
CA GLY A 75 16.79 -0.08 10.44
C GLY A 75 15.63 -0.12 11.46
N PRO A 76 15.36 1.00 12.17
CA PRO A 76 14.38 1.05 13.26
C PRO A 76 12.91 0.97 12.81
N GLY A 77 12.66 0.91 11.50
CA GLY A 77 11.33 0.91 10.88
C GLY A 77 10.75 2.32 10.66
N PHE A 78 10.00 2.49 9.57
CA PHE A 78 9.49 3.77 9.10
C PHE A 78 8.55 4.42 10.12
N ARG A 79 7.55 3.69 10.62
CA ARG A 79 6.60 4.19 11.62
C ARG A 79 7.32 4.70 12.89
N SER A 80 8.29 3.95 13.40
CA SER A 80 9.10 4.33 14.58
C SER A 80 9.89 5.62 14.37
N LEU A 81 10.48 5.81 13.18
CA LEU A 81 11.19 7.05 12.84
C LEU A 81 10.25 8.25 12.78
N VAL A 82 9.08 8.07 12.19
CA VAL A 82 8.07 9.12 12.02
C VAL A 82 7.44 9.51 13.37
N GLU A 83 7.15 8.55 14.24
CA GLU A 83 6.61 8.79 15.60
C GLU A 83 7.57 9.54 16.52
N LYS A 84 8.88 9.50 16.22
CA LYS A 84 9.94 10.23 16.94
C LYS A 84 10.23 11.61 16.34
N ASP A 85 9.77 11.89 15.12
CA ASP A 85 9.98 13.18 14.48
C ASP A 85 9.01 14.22 15.08
N ALA A 86 9.58 15.21 15.77
CA ALA A 86 8.81 16.24 16.46
C ALA A 86 7.93 17.08 15.50
N VAL A 87 8.41 17.31 14.27
CA VAL A 87 7.67 18.07 13.27
C VAL A 87 6.43 17.29 12.85
N VAL A 88 6.57 15.99 12.58
CA VAL A 88 5.43 15.14 12.23
C VAL A 88 4.43 15.07 13.38
N ARG A 89 4.88 14.82 14.61
CA ARG A 89 3.98 14.77 15.79
C ARG A 89 3.20 16.07 15.96
N SER A 90 3.85 17.22 15.80
CA SER A 90 3.22 18.53 15.99
C SER A 90 2.10 18.83 14.98
N ARG A 91 2.12 18.17 13.81
CA ARG A 91 1.20 18.46 12.69
C ARG A 91 0.08 17.44 12.55
N ILE A 92 0.38 16.16 12.78
CA ILE A 92 -0.54 15.05 12.49
C ILE A 92 -0.49 13.92 13.53
N GLY A 93 0.05 14.13 14.73
CA GLY A 93 0.25 13.07 15.72
C GLY A 93 -1.02 12.25 16.01
N ASP A 94 -2.16 12.93 16.10
CA ASP A 94 -3.50 12.38 16.33
C ASP A 94 -4.11 11.69 15.09
N ARG A 95 -3.58 11.96 13.89
CA ARG A 95 -3.96 11.30 12.63
C ARG A 95 -2.99 10.20 12.19
N LEU A 96 -1.89 10.01 12.93
CA LEU A 96 -0.81 9.13 12.50
C LEU A 96 -1.25 7.66 12.39
N GLU A 97 -2.11 7.18 13.30
CA GLU A 97 -2.68 5.83 13.21
C GLU A 97 -3.42 5.60 11.89
N GLN A 98 -4.20 6.59 11.42
CA GLN A 98 -4.96 6.49 10.17
C GLN A 98 -4.05 6.41 8.95
N VAL A 99 -2.87 7.06 8.99
CA VAL A 99 -1.88 7.00 7.90
C VAL A 99 -1.37 5.56 7.72
N PHE A 100 -1.21 4.83 8.81
CA PHE A 100 -0.69 3.46 8.83
C PHE A 100 -1.76 2.37 8.80
N ASP A 101 -3.04 2.74 8.76
CA ASP A 101 -4.13 1.79 8.63
C ASP A 101 -4.24 1.28 7.17
N PRO A 102 -4.08 -0.03 6.91
CA PRO A 102 -4.20 -0.57 5.56
C PRO A 102 -5.62 -0.51 4.99
N TRP A 103 -6.65 -0.46 5.84
CA TRP A 103 -8.05 -0.56 5.40
C TRP A 103 -8.57 0.73 4.79
N SER A 104 -8.09 1.87 5.25
CA SER A 104 -8.45 3.17 4.67
C SER A 104 -8.02 3.34 3.20
N GLY A 105 -7.15 2.50 2.65
CA GLY A 105 -6.89 2.44 1.21
C GLY A 105 -7.97 1.73 0.38
N LEU A 106 -8.97 1.11 1.03
CA LEU A 106 -9.98 0.26 0.41
C LEU A 106 -11.38 0.89 0.40
N GLU A 107 -11.50 2.18 0.73
CA GLU A 107 -12.78 2.91 0.83
C GLU A 107 -13.60 2.96 -0.48
N HIS A 108 -12.97 2.76 -1.63
CA HIS A 108 -13.63 2.81 -2.94
C HIS A 108 -13.74 1.44 -3.63
N THR A 109 -13.40 0.36 -2.92
CA THR A 109 -13.39 -0.97 -3.53
C THR A 109 -14.79 -1.40 -3.95
N ASP A 110 -15.82 -1.12 -3.14
CA ASP A 110 -17.22 -1.43 -3.46
C ASP A 110 -17.70 -0.77 -4.75
N LEU A 111 -17.41 0.53 -4.90
CA LEU A 111 -17.75 1.27 -6.12
C LEU A 111 -17.04 0.68 -7.35
N ALA A 112 -15.80 0.21 -7.19
CA ALA A 112 -15.07 -0.45 -8.28
C ALA A 112 -15.72 -1.80 -8.66
N PHE A 113 -16.11 -2.63 -7.68
CA PHE A 113 -16.79 -3.90 -7.94
C PHE A 113 -18.19 -3.71 -8.56
N GLU A 114 -18.92 -2.68 -8.13
CA GLU A 114 -20.21 -2.32 -8.72
C GLU A 114 -20.07 -1.93 -10.19
N ARG A 115 -19.09 -1.08 -10.54
CA ARG A 115 -18.83 -0.67 -11.93
C ARG A 115 -18.43 -1.83 -12.84
N LEU A 116 -17.80 -2.86 -12.29
CA LEU A 116 -17.44 -4.08 -13.02
C LEU A 116 -18.61 -5.07 -13.13
N GLY A 117 -19.76 -4.80 -12.51
CA GLY A 117 -20.91 -5.69 -12.52
C GLY A 117 -20.68 -6.99 -11.73
N LEU A 118 -19.72 -7.01 -10.80
CA LEU A 118 -19.32 -8.21 -10.06
C LEU A 118 -20.13 -8.45 -8.78
N GLY A 119 -21.03 -7.54 -8.40
CA GLY A 119 -22.02 -7.75 -7.34
C GLY A 119 -21.44 -8.06 -5.95
N VAL A 120 -20.22 -7.61 -5.66
CA VAL A 120 -19.55 -7.82 -4.36
C VAL A 120 -19.89 -6.65 -3.44
N LYS A 121 -20.48 -6.92 -2.27
CA LYS A 121 -20.50 -5.99 -1.15
C LYS A 121 -19.28 -6.30 -0.28
N SER A 122 -18.38 -5.34 -0.07
CA SER A 122 -17.31 -5.48 0.92
C SER A 122 -17.91 -5.60 2.33
N LEU A 123 -17.24 -6.37 3.18
CA LEU A 123 -17.61 -6.67 4.56
C LEU A 123 -17.23 -5.52 5.49
#